data_AF-A0A7C5DHH0-F1
#
_entry.id   AF-A0A7C5DHH0-F1
#
_cell.length_a   1.000
_cell.length_b   1.000
_cell.length_c   1.000
_cell.angle_alpha   90.00
_cell.angle_beta   90.00
_cell.angle_gamma   90.00
#
_symmetry.space_group_name_H-M   'P 1'
#
loop_
_entity.id
_entity.type
_entity.pdbx_description
1 polymer ?
#
loop_
_entity_poly.entity_id
_entity_poly.type
_entity_poly.pdbx_seq_one_letter_code
_entity_poly.pdbx_strand_id
1 'polypeptide(L)'
;MKMSFLRAKQGVQLTLSTVVIAVLVIIVLIVLIVIFTKGTGGFLNSVTACEDRGGTCVDSAQTCTQSQGSVYRPGKCDGNMVCCIPESNLLNIE
;
A
#
# COMPACT_ATOMS: atom_id res chain seq x y z
N MET A 1 36.53 57.50 -13.27
CA MET A 1 35.98 56.47 -14.18
C MET A 1 34.95 55.67 -13.41
N LYS A 2 33.68 55.71 -13.84
CA LYS A 2 32.54 55.10 -13.14
C LYS A 2 32.02 53.99 -14.04
N MET A 3 32.33 52.73 -13.73
CA MET A 3 31.80 51.58 -14.46
C MET A 3 30.53 51.11 -13.78
N SER A 4 29.41 51.35 -14.44
CA SER A 4 28.07 50.96 -14.01
C SER A 4 27.88 49.45 -14.23
N PHE A 5 27.73 48.72 -13.14
CA PHE A 5 27.36 47.30 -13.13
C PHE A 5 25.89 47.13 -13.56
N LEU A 6 25.66 46.84 -14.83
CA LEU A 6 24.33 46.44 -15.32
C LEU A 6 24.19 44.92 -15.16
N ARG A 7 23.48 44.55 -14.09
CA ARG A 7 23.09 43.20 -13.70
C ARG A 7 22.17 42.58 -14.78
N ALA A 8 22.61 41.49 -15.39
CA ALA A 8 21.93 40.82 -16.50
C ALA A 8 20.55 40.24 -16.09
N LYS A 9 19.51 40.60 -16.84
CA LYS A 9 18.11 40.14 -16.73
C LYS A 9 17.86 38.72 -17.29
N GLN A 10 18.89 37.90 -17.46
CA GLN A 10 18.79 36.61 -18.18
C GLN A 10 18.67 35.36 -17.29
N GLY A 11 18.69 35.50 -15.95
CA GLY A 11 18.52 34.37 -15.03
C GLY A 11 17.08 33.92 -14.78
N VAL A 12 16.08 34.69 -15.22
CA VAL A 12 14.65 34.48 -14.89
C VAL A 12 13.96 33.50 -15.87
N GLN A 13 14.49 33.32 -17.07
CA GLN A 13 13.85 32.45 -18.07
C GLN A 13 14.03 30.96 -17.74
N LEU A 14 15.14 30.59 -17.08
CA LEU A 14 15.39 29.22 -16.63
C LEU A 14 14.54 28.83 -15.41
N THR A 15 14.19 29.79 -14.55
CA THR A 15 13.41 29.51 -13.33
C THR A 15 11.93 29.29 -13.63
N LEU A 16 11.36 29.98 -14.62
CA LEU A 16 9.94 29.85 -14.96
C LEU A 16 9.59 28.44 -15.47
N SER A 17 10.37 27.91 -16.41
CA SER A 17 10.16 26.55 -16.93
C SER A 17 10.32 25.47 -15.86
N THR A 18 11.30 25.64 -14.94
CA THR A 18 11.55 24.70 -13.85
C THR A 18 10.36 24.62 -12.88
N VAL A 19 9.76 25.78 -12.55
CA VAL A 19 8.58 25.83 -11.68
C VAL A 19 7.38 25.13 -12.33
N VAL A 20 7.16 25.33 -13.64
CA VAL A 20 6.06 24.66 -14.36
C VAL A 20 6.23 23.14 -14.34
N ILE A 21 7.44 22.64 -14.61
CA ILE A 21 7.71 21.20 -14.56
C ILE A 21 7.50 20.65 -13.15
N ALA A 22 7.98 21.34 -12.11
CA ALA A 22 7.80 20.93 -10.72
C ALA A 22 6.31 20.81 -10.34
N VAL A 23 5.48 21.77 -10.74
CA VAL A 23 4.03 21.75 -10.49
C VAL A 23 3.36 20.61 -11.24
N LEU A 24 3.70 20.38 -12.52
CA LEU A 24 3.16 19.27 -13.30
C LEU A 24 3.49 17.91 -12.68
N VAL A 25 4.73 17.72 -12.23
CA VAL A 25 5.16 16.48 -11.56
C VAL A 25 4.35 16.25 -10.29
N ILE A 26 4.17 17.28 -9.46
CA ILE A 26 3.38 17.19 -8.22
C ILE A 26 1.94 16.76 -8.53
N ILE A 27 1.29 17.36 -9.53
CA ILE A 27 -0.09 17.02 -9.92
C ILE A 27 -0.18 15.56 -10.36
N VAL A 28 0.73 15.11 -11.23
CA VAL A 28 0.75 13.71 -11.71
C VAL A 28 0.93 12.75 -10.53
N LEU A 29 1.82 13.07 -9.59
CA LEU A 29 2.09 12.23 -8.41
C LEU A 29 0.83 12.11 -7.52
N ILE A 30 0.10 13.21 -7.30
CA ILE A 30 -1.17 13.19 -6.57
C ILE A 30 -2.20 12.31 -7.27
N VAL A 31 -2.35 12.42 -8.59
CA VAL A 31 -3.29 11.60 -9.37
C VAL A 31 -2.96 10.12 -9.24
N LEU A 32 -1.68 9.76 -9.35
CA LEU A 32 -1.22 8.39 -9.15
C LEU A 32 -1.56 7.88 -7.75
N ILE A 33 -1.29 8.67 -6.71
CA ILE A 33 -1.65 8.31 -5.32
C ILE A 33 -3.15 8.07 -5.22
N VAL A 34 -4.00 8.96 -5.72
CA VAL A 34 -5.47 8.80 -5.62
C VAL A 34 -5.95 7.53 -6.33
N ILE A 35 -5.40 7.21 -7.50
CA ILE A 35 -5.76 5.98 -8.23
C ILE A 35 -5.28 4.75 -7.47
N PHE A 36 -4.02 4.74 -7.03
CA PHE A 36 -3.45 3.62 -6.28
C PHE A 36 -4.12 3.44 -4.91
N THR A 37 -4.44 4.50 -4.18
CA THR A 37 -5.17 4.44 -2.91
C THR A 37 -6.56 3.83 -3.08
N LYS A 38 -7.26 4.15 -4.17
CA LYS A 38 -8.56 3.54 -4.48
C LYS A 38 -8.45 2.03 -4.82
N GLY A 39 -7.38 1.61 -5.49
CA GLY A 39 -7.13 0.18 -5.78
C GLY A 39 -6.58 -0.61 -4.58
N THR A 40 -5.74 0.01 -3.75
CA THR A 40 -5.06 -0.65 -2.63
C THR A 40 -5.93 -0.82 -1.39
N GLY A 41 -6.96 0.00 -1.19
CA GLY A 41 -7.94 -0.22 -0.12
C GLY A 41 -8.63 -1.58 -0.22
N GLY A 42 -8.89 -2.07 -1.44
CA GLY A 42 -9.39 -3.44 -1.69
C GLY A 42 -8.28 -4.48 -1.62
N PHE A 43 -7.14 -4.23 -2.28
CA PHE A 43 -6.03 -5.20 -2.35
C PHE A 43 -5.40 -5.53 -0.99
N LEU A 44 -5.19 -4.55 -0.11
CA LEU A 44 -4.67 -4.81 1.25
C LEU A 44 -5.69 -5.54 2.13
N ASN A 45 -6.98 -5.42 1.84
CA ASN A 45 -8.02 -6.21 2.51
C ASN A 45 -8.03 -7.65 2.00
N SER A 46 -7.91 -7.88 0.70
CA SER A 46 -7.78 -9.22 0.11
C SER A 46 -6.50 -9.92 0.59
N VAL A 47 -5.31 -9.34 0.42
CA VAL A 47 -4.04 -10.02 0.80
C VAL A 47 -3.92 -10.36 2.31
N THR A 48 -4.73 -9.74 3.17
CA THR A 48 -4.75 -10.02 4.62
C THR A 48 -6.01 -10.79 5.06
N ALA A 49 -6.92 -11.13 4.15
CA ALA A 49 -8.07 -11.97 4.45
C ALA A 49 -7.62 -13.38 4.81
N CYS A 50 -8.32 -14.03 5.75
CA CYS A 50 -8.03 -15.39 6.16
C CYS A 50 -8.22 -16.39 4.98
N GLU A 51 -9.24 -16.13 4.17
CA GLU A 51 -9.65 -16.95 3.02
C GLU A 51 -8.60 -16.94 1.91
N ASP A 52 -7.99 -15.77 1.65
CA ASP A 52 -6.91 -15.62 0.66
C ASP A 52 -5.60 -16.33 1.08
N ARG A 53 -5.47 -16.72 2.35
CA ARG A 53 -4.38 -17.57 2.87
C ARG A 53 -4.74 -19.05 2.92
N GLY A 54 -5.85 -19.45 2.31
CA GLY A 54 -6.36 -20.82 2.35
C GLY A 54 -6.93 -21.22 3.71
N GLY A 55 -7.29 -20.25 4.55
CA GLY A 55 -7.84 -20.46 5.88
C GLY A 55 -9.32 -20.13 6.00
N THR A 56 -9.92 -20.50 7.13
CA THR A 56 -11.32 -20.24 7.46
C THR A 56 -11.42 -19.48 8.78
N CYS A 57 -12.26 -18.44 8.83
CA CYS A 57 -12.57 -17.74 10.08
C CYS A 57 -13.47 -18.59 10.97
N VAL A 58 -13.08 -18.80 12.22
CA VAL A 58 -13.85 -19.57 13.21
C VAL A 58 -13.97 -18.81 14.53
N ASP A 59 -15.09 -18.98 15.24
CA ASP A 59 -15.37 -18.25 16.49
C ASP A 59 -14.45 -18.61 17.66
N SER A 60 -13.77 -19.75 17.62
CA SER A 60 -12.91 -20.22 18.70
C SER A 60 -11.69 -20.99 18.18
N ALA A 61 -10.53 -20.72 18.79
CA ALA A 61 -9.28 -21.46 18.54
C ALA A 61 -9.39 -22.96 18.85
N GLN A 62 -10.39 -23.38 19.64
CA GLN A 62 -10.67 -24.79 19.90
C GLN A 62 -11.26 -25.52 18.68
N THR A 63 -12.00 -24.80 17.81
CA THR A 63 -12.53 -25.36 16.57
C THR A 63 -11.42 -25.63 15.55
N CYS A 64 -10.35 -24.85 15.59
CA CYS A 64 -9.15 -25.06 14.78
C CYS A 64 -8.36 -26.31 15.15
N THR A 65 -8.23 -26.58 16.45
CA THR A 65 -7.40 -27.68 16.95
C THR A 65 -7.99 -29.04 16.62
N GLN A 66 -9.31 -29.14 16.42
CA GLN A 66 -9.95 -30.38 15.93
C GLN A 66 -9.70 -30.66 14.45
N SER A 67 -9.27 -29.67 13.67
CA SER A 67 -9.16 -29.75 12.21
C SER A 67 -7.72 -29.83 11.69
N GLN A 68 -6.74 -30.16 12.54
CA GLN A 68 -5.30 -30.21 12.18
C GLN A 68 -4.83 -28.90 11.50
N GLY A 69 -5.26 -27.76 12.04
CA GLY A 69 -4.93 -26.43 11.52
C GLY A 69 -4.10 -25.61 12.50
N SER A 70 -3.24 -24.76 11.97
CA SER A 70 -2.51 -23.75 12.72
C SER A 70 -3.39 -22.51 12.94
N VAL A 71 -3.43 -22.02 14.18
CA VAL A 71 -4.22 -20.84 14.55
C VAL A 71 -3.40 -19.59 14.27
N TYR A 72 -3.88 -18.73 13.38
CA TYR A 72 -3.24 -17.46 13.04
C TYR A 72 -4.10 -16.29 13.56
N ARG A 73 -3.55 -15.54 14.52
CA ARG A 73 -4.31 -14.52 15.27
C ARG A 73 -4.36 -13.11 14.66
N PRO A 74 -3.65 -12.78 13.55
CA PRO A 74 -3.90 -11.52 12.85
C PRO A 74 -4.49 -11.68 11.43
N GLY A 75 -5.27 -12.73 11.15
CA GLY A 75 -6.10 -12.76 9.94
C GLY A 75 -7.28 -11.81 10.08
N LYS A 76 -7.61 -11.01 9.06
CA LYS A 76 -8.77 -10.09 9.05
C LYS A 76 -10.11 -10.85 9.07
N CYS A 77 -10.39 -11.56 10.16
CA CYS A 77 -11.72 -12.07 10.44
C CYS A 77 -12.48 -10.96 11.19
N ASP A 78 -13.73 -10.73 10.81
CA ASP A 78 -14.56 -9.75 11.50
C ASP A 78 -14.85 -10.19 12.95
N GLY A 79 -14.64 -9.29 13.91
CA GLY A 79 -14.95 -9.55 15.32
C GLY A 79 -13.88 -10.33 16.09
N ASN A 80 -14.32 -11.24 16.97
CA ASN A 80 -13.44 -12.01 17.86
C ASN A 80 -13.08 -13.39 17.29
N MET A 81 -13.29 -13.57 15.98
CA MET A 81 -13.00 -14.80 15.25
C MET A 81 -11.49 -14.94 15.01
N VAL A 82 -11.00 -16.17 14.98
CA VAL A 82 -9.61 -16.50 14.69
C VAL A 82 -9.49 -17.10 13.29
N CYS A 83 -8.38 -16.82 12.60
CA CYS A 83 -8.11 -17.42 11.30
C CYS A 83 -7.49 -18.81 11.47
N CYS A 84 -8.12 -19.80 10.87
CA CYS A 84 -7.70 -21.19 10.89
C CYS A 84 -7.07 -21.60 9.57
N ILE A 85 -5.79 -21.94 9.54
CA ILE A 85 -5.14 -22.40 8.30
C ILE A 85 -4.84 -23.90 8.44
N PRO A 86 -5.44 -24.78 7.61
CA PRO A 86 -5.15 -26.21 7.65
C PRO A 86 -3.68 -26.47 7.29
N GLU A 87 -3.05 -27.43 7.96
CA GLU A 87 -1.61 -27.75 7.79
C GLU A 87 -1.26 -28.17 6.34
N SER A 88 -2.24 -28.66 5.58
CA SER A 88 -2.11 -28.96 4.14
C SER A 88 -1.80 -27.75 3.27
N ASN A 89 -2.16 -26.53 3.70
CA ASN A 89 -1.85 -25.30 2.96
C ASN A 89 -0.44 -24.74 3.28
N LEU A 90 0.19 -25.17 4.38
CA LEU A 90 1.57 -24.79 4.72
C LEU A 90 2.63 -25.62 3.97
N LEU A 91 2.25 -26.81 3.49
CA LEU A 91 3.12 -27.75 2.78
C LEU A 91 3.15 -27.56 1.25
N ASN A 92 2.44 -26.56 0.71
CA ASN A 92 2.44 -26.23 -0.74
C ASN A 92 3.27 -24.97 -1.07
N ILE A 93 4.15 -24.55 -0.17
CA ILE A 93 5.15 -23.49 -0.42
C ILE A 93 6.49 -24.17 -0.75
N GLU A 94 6.55 -24.87 -1.88
CA GLU A 94 7.80 -25.23 -2.59
C GLU A 94 7.77 -24.66 -4.01
#